data_AF-A0AA88A2Y6-F1
#
_entry.id   AF-A0AA88A2Y6-F1
#
_cell.length_a   1.000
_cell.length_b   1.000
_cell.length_c   1.000
_cell.angle_alpha   90.00
_cell.angle_beta   90.00
_cell.angle_gamma   90.00
#
_symmetry.space_group_name_H-M   'P 1'
#
loop_
_entity.id
_entity.type
_entity.pdbx_description
1 polymer ?
#
loop_
_entity_poly.entity_id
_entity_poly.type
_entity_poly.pdbx_seq_one_letter_code
_entity_poly.pdbx_strand_id
1 'polypeptide(L)'
;MWVTITTNIILNKILSHNNFVVPHEPCNSSRPQTKATTSDRHTTTSPRAPRVWEANGGNPVREGTELTLRSDGNLILSDANGTTAWQTGTANKSVVGLDLLPNGNSVLHDTKGKFVWHSFDFPTDTLLVGQSLRPNGPNILVSGEKSGTDGYTKRHYRFLLEQNPYFSLVMHRLPNDNSLEPLIYFRDGVVLDSKNMTLQGVTFYSEPNTQGAHSFTLGLALTVKLKSTNTVDSATMGLTTTKYNSTYSILRIEPDGNLNIHTYYQYDTS
;
A
#
# COMPACT_ATOMS: atom_id res chain seq x y z
N MET A 1 -13.48 -16.37 10.75
CA MET A 1 -12.29 -16.69 9.93
C MET A 1 -12.12 -15.58 8.90
N TRP A 2 -10.90 -15.13 8.61
CA TRP A 2 -10.67 -14.09 7.59
C TRP A 2 -10.32 -14.75 6.26
N VAL A 3 -10.99 -14.40 5.16
CA VAL A 3 -10.46 -14.75 3.83
C VAL A 3 -9.37 -13.76 3.49
N THR A 4 -8.15 -14.19 3.79
CA THR A 4 -6.94 -13.49 3.37
C THR A 4 -6.49 -14.18 2.09
N ILE A 5 -6.38 -13.44 1.00
CA ILE A 5 -5.51 -13.89 -0.11
C ILE A 5 -4.09 -13.67 0.41
N THR A 6 -3.61 -14.60 1.23
CA THR A 6 -2.21 -14.59 1.61
C THR A 6 -1.41 -14.89 0.34
N THR A 7 -0.43 -14.05 0.06
CA THR A 7 0.67 -14.29 -0.89
C THR A 7 1.53 -15.46 -0.41
N ASN A 8 0.93 -16.62 -0.13
CA ASN A 8 1.60 -17.83 0.35
C ASN A 8 2.63 -18.35 -0.66
N ILE A 9 2.48 -18.01 -1.94
CA ILE A 9 3.42 -18.42 -3.00
C ILE A 9 4.74 -17.63 -2.91
N ILE A 10 4.74 -16.40 -2.40
CA ILE A 10 5.93 -15.52 -2.36
C ILE A 10 6.62 -15.57 -0.98
N LEU A 11 5.86 -15.83 0.09
CA LEU A 11 6.29 -15.61 1.47
C LEU A 11 6.88 -16.85 2.19
N ASN A 12 6.80 -18.05 1.61
CA ASN A 12 7.38 -19.28 2.19
C ASN A 12 8.93 -19.32 2.20
N LYS A 13 9.60 -18.25 1.75
CA LYS A 13 11.07 -18.11 1.73
C LYS A 13 11.60 -16.90 2.53
N ILE A 14 10.74 -16.21 3.29
CA ILE A 14 11.20 -15.08 4.11
C ILE A 14 11.95 -15.60 5.32
N LEU A 15 13.20 -15.16 5.46
CA LEU A 15 14.11 -15.67 6.47
C LEU A 15 14.53 -14.60 7.49
N SER A 16 14.22 -13.32 7.25
CA SER A 16 14.26 -12.27 8.28
C SER A 16 13.45 -11.03 7.89
N HIS A 17 13.33 -10.08 8.82
CA HIS A 17 12.46 -8.91 8.74
C HIS A 17 13.12 -7.70 9.43
N ASN A 18 13.16 -6.54 8.76
CA ASN A 18 13.63 -5.26 9.33
C ASN A 18 12.53 -4.20 9.25
N ASN A 19 12.50 -3.33 10.26
CA ASN A 19 11.55 -2.21 10.37
C ASN A 19 12.25 -0.85 10.31
N PHE A 20 11.72 0.03 9.47
CA PHE A 20 12.12 1.43 9.39
C PHE A 20 10.92 2.33 9.70
N VAL A 21 11.07 3.26 10.64
CA VAL A 21 10.02 4.25 10.93
C VAL A 21 10.21 5.45 10.02
N VAL A 22 9.18 5.83 9.25
CA VAL A 22 9.19 7.07 8.45
C VAL A 22 8.97 8.26 9.39
N PRO A 23 9.90 9.23 9.48
CA PRO A 23 9.78 10.35 10.41
C PRO A 23 8.57 11.25 10.09
N HIS A 24 7.98 11.84 11.13
CA HIS A 24 7.03 12.95 11.01
C HIS A 24 7.82 14.27 10.94
N GLU A 25 7.74 15.02 9.85
CA GLU A 25 8.36 16.36 9.79
C GLU A 25 7.31 17.47 9.87
N PRO A 26 7.40 18.41 10.85
CA PRO A 26 6.72 19.69 10.73
C PRO A 26 7.38 20.47 9.59
N CYS A 27 6.56 20.94 8.66
CA CYS A 27 6.93 21.72 7.47
C CYS A 27 7.52 23.10 7.85
N ASN A 28 8.73 23.13 8.41
CA ASN A 28 9.51 24.36 8.65
C ASN A 28 11.03 24.13 8.60
N SER A 29 11.47 22.98 8.09
CA SER A 29 12.87 22.65 7.88
C SER A 29 13.18 22.73 6.39
N SER A 30 14.04 23.66 5.97
CA SER A 30 14.61 23.71 4.61
C SER A 30 15.61 22.58 4.32
N ARG A 31 15.49 21.46 5.04
CA ARG A 31 16.38 20.31 4.95
C ARG A 31 15.57 19.02 5.14
N PRO A 32 15.51 18.11 4.15
CA PRO A 32 14.88 16.81 4.32
C PRO A 32 15.73 15.98 5.30
N GLN A 33 15.21 15.64 6.48
CA GLN A 33 15.82 14.66 7.37
C GLN A 33 15.26 13.27 7.02
N THR A 34 15.82 12.68 5.95
CA THR A 34 15.44 11.38 5.37
C THR A 34 15.89 10.15 6.16
N LYS A 35 16.17 10.27 7.46
CA LYS A 35 16.71 9.12 8.21
C LYS A 35 15.60 8.37 8.92
N ALA A 36 15.02 7.39 8.22
CA ALA A 36 14.20 6.39 8.87
C ALA A 36 15.04 5.63 9.91
N THR A 37 14.58 5.56 11.15
CA THR A 37 15.30 4.87 12.24
C THR A 37 15.07 3.37 12.13
N THR A 38 16.17 2.61 12.08
CA THR A 38 16.15 1.13 12.11
C THR A 38 15.80 0.64 13.50
N SER A 39 14.75 -0.19 13.61
CA SER A 39 14.56 -1.06 14.77
C SER A 39 14.83 -2.50 14.33
N ASP A 40 16.05 -2.96 14.55
CA ASP A 40 16.42 -4.36 14.34
C ASP A 40 15.76 -5.21 15.44
N ARG A 41 14.62 -5.81 15.13
CA ARG A 41 14.04 -6.87 15.96
C ARG A 41 14.34 -8.21 15.31
N HIS A 42 15.45 -8.82 15.73
CA HIS A 42 15.80 -10.17 15.34
C HIS A 42 14.88 -11.17 16.09
N THR A 43 13.72 -11.51 15.53
CA THR A 43 12.85 -12.56 16.09
C THR A 43 13.21 -13.91 15.44
N THR A 44 13.62 -14.89 16.23
CA THR A 44 13.98 -16.26 15.81
C THR A 44 12.79 -17.16 15.50
N THR A 45 11.57 -16.63 15.50
CA THR A 45 10.38 -17.33 15.03
C THR A 45 10.22 -17.10 13.53
N SER A 46 9.98 -18.18 12.76
CA SER A 46 9.61 -18.08 11.34
C SER A 46 8.58 -16.95 11.17
N PRO A 47 8.91 -15.82 10.51
CA PRO A 47 7.99 -14.71 10.44
C PRO A 47 6.74 -15.19 9.73
N ARG A 48 5.60 -15.18 10.42
CA ARG A 48 4.31 -15.42 9.78
C ARG A 48 4.20 -14.39 8.67
N ALA A 49 4.02 -14.87 7.44
CA ALA A 49 3.72 -14.06 6.26
C ALA A 49 2.82 -12.87 6.63
N PRO A 50 3.26 -11.61 6.43
CA PRO A 50 2.44 -10.46 6.77
C PRO A 50 1.14 -10.51 5.95
N ARG A 51 0.03 -10.19 6.61
CA ARG A 51 -1.25 -9.97 5.94
C ARG A 51 -1.19 -8.64 5.23
N VAL A 52 -1.09 -8.62 3.90
CA VAL A 52 -0.86 -7.37 3.12
C VAL A 52 -2.10 -6.87 2.37
N TRP A 53 -3.15 -7.68 2.25
CA TRP A 53 -4.40 -7.32 1.59
C TRP A 53 -5.58 -8.17 2.09
N GLU A 54 -6.79 -7.62 2.05
CA GLU A 54 -8.02 -8.25 2.52
C GLU A 54 -9.23 -7.84 1.67
N ALA A 55 -10.03 -8.80 1.23
CA ALA A 55 -11.22 -8.53 0.43
C ALA A 55 -12.35 -7.90 1.26
N ASN A 56 -12.63 -8.46 2.44
CA ASN A 56 -13.73 -8.04 3.31
C ASN A 56 -13.20 -7.34 4.57
N GLY A 57 -12.43 -6.26 4.38
CA GLY A 57 -11.74 -5.54 5.46
C GLY A 57 -12.66 -5.26 6.66
N GLY A 58 -12.23 -5.70 7.85
CA GLY A 58 -12.96 -5.48 9.11
C GLY A 58 -14.20 -6.36 9.35
N ASN A 59 -14.64 -7.16 8.36
CA ASN A 59 -15.81 -8.02 8.48
C ASN A 59 -15.42 -9.50 8.31
N PRO A 60 -15.10 -10.21 9.41
CA PRO A 60 -14.78 -11.63 9.35
C PRO A 60 -15.97 -12.45 8.85
N VAL A 61 -15.68 -13.50 8.10
CA VAL A 61 -16.68 -14.46 7.62
C VAL A 61 -16.63 -15.75 8.43
N ARG A 62 -17.62 -16.63 8.30
CA ARG A 62 -17.68 -17.89 9.05
C ARG A 62 -16.81 -18.97 8.40
N GLU A 63 -16.61 -20.07 9.11
CA GLU A 63 -16.02 -21.27 8.50
C GLU A 63 -17.03 -21.87 7.50
N GLY A 64 -16.54 -22.40 6.37
CA GLY A 64 -17.40 -22.83 5.26
C GLY A 64 -17.69 -21.74 4.22
N THR A 65 -16.86 -20.70 4.15
CA THR A 65 -16.90 -19.68 3.10
C THR A 65 -16.27 -20.15 1.81
N GLU A 66 -16.67 -19.54 0.70
CA GLU A 66 -16.17 -19.86 -0.64
C GLU A 66 -15.80 -18.58 -1.40
N LEU A 67 -14.66 -18.61 -2.08
CA LEU A 67 -14.26 -17.58 -3.04
C LEU A 67 -14.42 -18.15 -4.45
N THR A 68 -15.38 -17.63 -5.21
CA THR A 68 -15.78 -18.21 -6.50
C THR A 68 -15.73 -17.14 -7.59
N LEU A 69 -15.03 -17.42 -8.69
CA LEU A 69 -15.16 -16.66 -9.94
C LEU A 69 -16.35 -17.22 -10.71
N ARG A 70 -17.44 -16.45 -10.79
CA ARG A 70 -18.67 -16.87 -11.47
C ARG A 70 -18.54 -16.78 -12.98
N SER A 71 -19.43 -17.48 -13.69
CA SER A 71 -19.49 -17.47 -15.16
C SER A 71 -19.85 -16.11 -15.77
N ASP A 72 -20.45 -15.21 -14.98
CA ASP A 72 -20.65 -13.81 -15.38
C ASP A 72 -19.37 -12.97 -15.23
N GLY A 73 -18.27 -13.55 -14.75
CA GLY A 73 -16.99 -12.89 -14.55
C GLY A 73 -16.83 -12.21 -13.19
N ASN A 74 -17.80 -12.31 -12.27
CA ASN A 74 -17.70 -11.69 -10.96
C ASN A 74 -17.00 -12.62 -9.96
N LEU A 75 -15.93 -12.12 -9.32
CA LEU A 75 -15.32 -12.80 -8.17
C LEU A 75 -16.10 -12.44 -6.91
N ILE A 76 -16.64 -13.46 -6.23
CA ILE A 76 -17.50 -13.34 -5.05
C ILE A 76 -16.93 -14.14 -3.88
N LEU A 77 -16.88 -13.52 -2.71
CA LEU A 77 -16.72 -14.19 -1.43
C LEU A 77 -18.10 -14.41 -0.80
N SER A 78 -18.50 -15.68 -0.67
CA SER A 78 -19.75 -16.09 -0.06
C SER A 78 -19.51 -16.53 1.39
N ASP A 79 -20.37 -16.05 2.31
CA ASP A 79 -20.41 -16.55 3.69
C ASP A 79 -21.07 -17.94 3.75
N ALA A 80 -20.89 -18.66 4.85
CA ALA A 80 -21.35 -20.05 5.02
C ALA A 80 -22.87 -20.24 4.87
N ASN A 81 -23.64 -19.16 5.01
CA ASN A 81 -25.10 -19.13 4.80
C ASN A 81 -25.51 -18.81 3.35
N GLY A 82 -24.55 -18.73 2.41
CA GLY A 82 -24.77 -18.39 1.01
C GLY A 82 -24.91 -16.89 0.72
N THR A 83 -24.79 -16.02 1.72
CA THR A 83 -24.83 -14.56 1.51
C THR A 83 -23.53 -14.04 0.93
N THR A 84 -23.60 -13.04 0.05
CA THR A 84 -22.40 -12.37 -0.46
C THR A 84 -21.77 -11.49 0.62
N ALA A 85 -20.61 -11.89 1.11
CA ALA A 85 -19.83 -11.11 2.07
C ALA A 85 -18.99 -10.02 1.39
N TRP A 86 -18.47 -10.31 0.20
CA TRP A 86 -17.72 -9.34 -0.62
C TRP A 86 -17.74 -9.74 -2.11
N GLN A 87 -17.55 -8.78 -3.01
CA GLN A 87 -17.41 -9.03 -4.45
C GLN A 87 -16.65 -7.92 -5.17
N THR A 88 -16.08 -8.25 -6.33
CA THR A 88 -15.32 -7.30 -7.17
C THR A 88 -16.19 -6.36 -8.02
N GLY A 89 -17.47 -6.69 -8.23
CA GLY A 89 -18.37 -5.89 -9.07
C GLY A 89 -18.00 -5.96 -10.56
N THR A 90 -17.50 -7.12 -11.00
CA THR A 90 -17.02 -7.34 -12.37
C THR A 90 -17.96 -8.18 -13.23
N ALA A 91 -19.18 -8.43 -12.75
CA ALA A 91 -20.23 -9.10 -13.49
C ALA A 91 -20.42 -8.47 -14.88
N ASN A 92 -20.46 -9.33 -15.91
CA ASN A 92 -20.59 -9.01 -17.33
C ASN A 92 -19.45 -8.14 -17.89
N LYS A 93 -18.29 -8.06 -17.23
CA LYS A 93 -17.10 -7.33 -17.72
C LYS A 93 -16.08 -8.21 -18.44
N SER A 94 -16.52 -9.36 -18.97
CA SER A 94 -15.70 -10.29 -19.77
C SER A 94 -14.46 -10.84 -19.04
N VAL A 95 -14.50 -10.92 -17.70
CA VAL A 95 -13.44 -11.57 -16.91
C VAL A 95 -13.44 -13.07 -17.21
N VAL A 96 -12.26 -13.63 -17.42
CA VAL A 96 -12.08 -15.07 -17.69
C VAL A 96 -11.07 -15.75 -16.75
N GLY A 97 -10.32 -14.98 -15.97
CA GLY A 97 -9.32 -15.53 -15.06
C GLY A 97 -8.97 -14.60 -13.90
N LEU A 98 -8.35 -15.20 -12.88
CA LEU A 98 -7.79 -14.57 -11.69
C LEU A 98 -6.33 -15.01 -11.57
N ASP A 99 -5.40 -14.07 -11.63
CA ASP A 99 -3.97 -14.32 -11.45
C ASP A 99 -3.43 -13.59 -10.22
N LEU A 100 -2.45 -14.20 -9.54
CA LEU A 100 -1.63 -13.53 -8.53
C LEU A 100 -0.25 -13.26 -9.13
N LEU A 101 0.06 -11.99 -9.37
CA LEU A 101 1.33 -11.58 -9.95
C LEU A 101 2.49 -11.67 -8.94
N PRO A 102 3.76 -11.77 -9.40
CA PRO A 102 4.93 -11.88 -8.52
C PRO A 102 5.16 -10.70 -7.57
N ASN A 103 4.52 -9.56 -7.81
CA ASN A 103 4.55 -8.40 -6.91
C ASN A 103 3.39 -8.41 -5.88
N GLY A 104 2.60 -9.48 -5.83
CA GLY A 104 1.45 -9.62 -4.93
C GLY A 104 0.14 -9.00 -5.43
N ASN A 105 0.12 -8.42 -6.63
CA ASN A 105 -1.11 -7.89 -7.21
C ASN A 105 -2.00 -9.04 -7.70
N SER A 106 -3.23 -9.13 -7.17
CA SER A 106 -4.24 -10.07 -7.65
C SER A 106 -5.05 -9.39 -8.75
N VAL A 107 -5.12 -9.97 -9.94
CA VAL A 107 -5.73 -9.35 -11.12
C VAL A 107 -6.83 -10.24 -11.70
N LEU A 108 -7.97 -9.64 -12.02
CA LEU A 108 -8.96 -10.23 -12.91
C LEU A 108 -8.70 -9.70 -14.32
N HIS A 109 -8.67 -10.59 -15.30
CA HIS A 109 -8.34 -10.22 -16.67
C HIS A 109 -9.33 -10.79 -17.69
N ASP A 110 -9.42 -10.11 -18.83
CA ASP A 110 -10.21 -10.57 -19.98
C ASP A 110 -9.42 -11.54 -20.87
N THR A 111 -10.06 -12.01 -21.95
CA THR A 111 -9.46 -12.93 -22.92
C THR A 111 -8.26 -12.37 -23.67
N LYS A 112 -8.07 -11.04 -23.64
CA LYS A 112 -6.92 -10.34 -24.24
C LYS A 112 -5.83 -10.08 -23.21
N GLY A 113 -5.99 -10.55 -21.97
CA GLY A 113 -5.06 -10.30 -20.86
C GLY A 113 -5.16 -8.88 -20.29
N LYS A 114 -6.17 -8.10 -20.67
CA LYS A 114 -6.36 -6.75 -20.10
C LYS A 114 -6.92 -6.89 -18.69
N PHE A 115 -6.33 -6.15 -17.74
CA PHE A 115 -6.84 -6.08 -16.38
C PHE A 115 -8.21 -5.39 -16.34
N VAL A 116 -9.18 -6.08 -15.74
CA VAL A 116 -10.55 -5.62 -15.51
C VAL A 116 -10.71 -5.14 -14.06
N TRP A 117 -10.01 -5.79 -13.13
CA TRP A 117 -9.93 -5.43 -11.72
C TRP A 117 -8.58 -5.85 -11.18
N HIS A 118 -8.06 -5.13 -10.19
CA HIS A 118 -6.85 -5.58 -9.49
C HIS A 118 -6.82 -5.09 -8.03
N SER A 119 -6.22 -5.89 -7.15
CA SER A 119 -6.20 -5.63 -5.71
C SER A 119 -5.44 -4.35 -5.35
N PHE A 120 -4.47 -3.96 -6.18
CA PHE A 120 -3.69 -2.75 -5.96
C PHE A 120 -4.50 -1.45 -5.99
N ASP A 121 -5.68 -1.44 -6.63
CA ASP A 121 -6.62 -0.31 -6.61
C ASP A 121 -7.45 -0.25 -5.30
N PHE A 122 -7.35 -1.25 -4.43
CA PHE A 122 -8.12 -1.36 -3.18
C PHE A 122 -7.20 -1.72 -2.01
N PRO A 123 -6.22 -0.87 -1.65
CA PRO A 123 -5.33 -1.14 -0.54
C PRO A 123 -6.07 -1.22 0.81
N THR A 124 -5.42 -1.83 1.81
CA THR A 124 -5.89 -1.88 3.19
C THR A 124 -5.08 -0.92 4.07
N ASP A 125 -4.14 -1.42 4.85
CA ASP A 125 -3.21 -0.68 5.71
C ASP A 125 -1.78 -0.64 5.10
N THR A 126 -1.61 -1.22 3.92
CA THR A 126 -0.31 -1.57 3.36
C THR A 126 -0.21 -1.21 1.87
N LEU A 127 0.95 -0.67 1.46
CA LEU A 127 1.40 -0.60 0.06
C LEU A 127 2.52 -1.60 -0.19
N LEU A 128 2.40 -2.37 -1.26
CA LEU A 128 3.49 -3.19 -1.78
C LEU A 128 4.36 -2.39 -2.76
N VAL A 129 5.61 -2.81 -2.96
CA VAL A 129 6.46 -2.25 -4.01
C VAL A 129 5.75 -2.36 -5.37
N GLY A 130 5.69 -1.25 -6.10
CA GLY A 130 4.99 -1.11 -7.38
C GLY A 130 3.51 -0.70 -7.25
N GLN A 131 2.96 -0.63 -6.04
CA GLN A 131 1.59 -0.14 -5.82
C GLN A 131 1.56 1.38 -5.66
N SER A 132 0.49 2.02 -6.15
CA SER A 132 0.32 3.47 -6.11
C SER A 132 -0.92 3.91 -5.34
N LEU A 133 -0.80 4.97 -4.54
CA LEU A 133 -1.95 5.77 -4.11
C LEU A 133 -2.31 6.77 -5.21
N ARG A 134 -3.59 6.90 -5.55
CA ARG A 134 -4.08 7.79 -6.62
C ARG A 134 -5.06 8.82 -6.07
N PRO A 135 -5.10 10.05 -6.61
CA PRO A 135 -6.06 11.04 -6.14
C PRO A 135 -7.49 10.58 -6.43
N ASN A 136 -8.39 10.80 -5.47
CA ASN A 136 -9.84 10.56 -5.59
C ASN A 136 -10.27 9.11 -5.91
N GLY A 137 -9.38 8.13 -5.73
CA GLY A 137 -9.72 6.70 -5.82
C GLY A 137 -9.96 6.07 -4.44
N PRO A 138 -10.40 4.80 -4.38
CA PRO A 138 -10.43 4.01 -3.14
C PRO A 138 -9.03 3.72 -2.55
N ASN A 139 -7.98 4.25 -3.18
CA ASN A 139 -6.57 4.14 -2.82
C ASN A 139 -6.21 4.99 -1.59
N ILE A 140 -6.75 4.62 -0.43
CA ILE A 140 -6.46 5.21 0.88
C ILE A 140 -5.94 4.08 1.77
N LEU A 141 -4.85 4.30 2.50
CA LEU A 141 -4.46 3.37 3.55
C LEU A 141 -5.22 3.69 4.83
N VAL A 142 -5.76 2.68 5.49
CA VAL A 142 -6.47 2.81 6.77
C VAL A 142 -5.79 1.94 7.80
N SER A 143 -5.35 2.55 8.91
CA SER A 143 -4.73 1.80 10.00
C SER A 143 -5.71 0.86 10.69
N GLY A 144 -5.16 -0.16 11.36
CA GLY A 144 -5.93 -0.93 12.35
C GLY A 144 -6.43 -0.06 13.50
N GLU A 145 -7.36 -0.62 14.29
CA GLU A 145 -7.90 0.00 15.51
C GLU A 145 -6.83 0.12 16.58
N LYS A 146 -6.70 1.31 17.18
CA LYS A 146 -5.97 1.50 18.44
C LYS A 146 -6.85 2.16 19.48
N SER A 147 -6.84 1.63 20.71
CA SER A 147 -7.47 2.28 21.85
C SER A 147 -6.79 3.64 22.12
N GLY A 148 -7.61 4.67 22.26
CA GLY A 148 -7.19 6.02 22.59
C GLY A 148 -6.51 6.07 23.96
N THR A 149 -5.83 7.18 24.22
CA THR A 149 -5.16 7.45 25.50
C THR A 149 -6.13 7.49 26.69
N ASP A 150 -7.41 7.71 26.41
CA ASP A 150 -8.52 7.68 27.37
C ASP A 150 -9.09 6.27 27.61
N GLY A 151 -8.60 5.25 26.88
CA GLY A 151 -9.08 3.87 26.98
C GLY A 151 -10.43 3.59 26.32
N TYR A 152 -11.17 4.62 25.91
CA TYR A 152 -12.54 4.50 25.38
C TYR A 152 -12.66 4.90 23.91
N THR A 153 -11.82 5.82 23.42
CA THR A 153 -11.92 6.30 22.04
C THR A 153 -11.16 5.38 21.10
N LYS A 154 -11.83 4.66 20.21
CA LYS A 154 -11.14 3.96 19.10
C LYS A 154 -10.63 4.99 18.09
N ARG A 155 -9.35 4.89 17.74
CA ARG A 155 -8.73 5.77 16.74
C ARG A 155 -8.20 4.94 15.58
N HIS A 156 -8.31 5.55 14.40
CA HIS A 156 -7.69 5.08 13.18
C HIS A 156 -7.07 6.25 12.44
N TYR A 157 -6.16 5.93 11.54
CA TYR A 157 -5.49 6.89 10.70
C TYR A 157 -5.79 6.57 9.24
N ARG A 158 -5.99 7.61 8.43
CA ARG A 158 -6.12 7.50 6.98
C ARG A 158 -4.93 8.18 6.33
N PHE A 159 -4.22 7.47 5.47
CA PHE A 159 -3.12 8.02 4.69
C PHE A 159 -3.50 8.03 3.22
N LEU A 160 -3.58 9.23 2.64
CA LEU A 160 -4.04 9.42 1.28
C LEU A 160 -3.36 10.60 0.59
N LEU A 161 -3.53 10.61 -0.73
CA LEU A 161 -3.04 11.65 -1.59
C LEU A 161 -4.16 12.66 -1.88
N GLU A 162 -3.97 13.89 -1.44
CA GLU A 162 -4.93 14.97 -1.65
C GLU A 162 -4.55 15.88 -2.80
N GLN A 163 -5.55 16.18 -3.63
CA GLN A 163 -5.42 17.11 -4.76
C GLN A 163 -5.77 18.54 -4.33
N ASN A 164 -4.96 19.08 -3.42
CA ASN A 164 -4.98 20.49 -3.05
C ASN A 164 -4.05 21.30 -4.01
N PRO A 165 -3.93 22.64 -3.93
CA PRO A 165 -3.23 23.41 -4.97
C PRO A 165 -1.76 23.00 -5.19
N TYR A 166 -1.14 22.32 -4.22
CA TYR A 166 0.26 21.90 -4.25
C TYR A 166 0.44 20.37 -4.24
N PHE A 167 -0.65 19.60 -4.24
CA PHE A 167 -0.69 18.17 -3.91
C PHE A 167 -0.08 17.86 -2.53
N SER A 168 -0.72 16.99 -1.75
CA SER A 168 -0.13 16.60 -0.46
C SER A 168 -0.39 15.15 -0.14
N LEU A 169 0.65 14.48 0.34
CA LEU A 169 0.51 13.18 0.96
C LEU A 169 0.27 13.41 2.45
N VAL A 170 -0.93 13.09 2.90
CA VAL A 170 -1.44 13.49 4.22
C VAL A 170 -1.98 12.32 4.99
N MET A 171 -1.84 12.43 6.31
CA MET A 171 -2.46 11.53 7.26
C MET A 171 -3.50 12.26 8.10
N HIS A 172 -4.73 11.77 8.04
CA HIS A 172 -5.84 12.22 8.86
C HIS A 172 -6.04 11.28 10.03
N ARG A 173 -6.40 11.84 11.19
CA ARG A 173 -6.75 11.08 12.39
C ARG A 173 -8.27 11.03 12.54
N LEU A 174 -8.80 9.85 12.87
CA LEU A 174 -10.23 9.59 13.06
C LEU A 174 -10.60 9.31 14.53
N PRO A 175 -11.84 9.68 14.96
CA PRO A 175 -12.83 10.47 14.21
C PRO A 175 -12.26 11.86 13.88
N ASN A 176 -12.69 12.45 12.75
CA ASN A 176 -12.17 13.74 12.27
C ASN A 176 -12.34 14.78 13.37
N ASP A 177 -11.27 15.05 14.08
CA ASP A 177 -11.21 16.10 15.06
C ASP A 177 -10.73 17.33 14.31
N ASN A 178 -11.67 18.20 13.91
CA ASN A 178 -11.36 19.43 13.17
C ASN A 178 -10.41 20.36 13.93
N SER A 179 -10.11 20.09 15.21
CA SER A 179 -9.08 20.82 15.96
C SER A 179 -7.64 20.35 15.68
N LEU A 180 -7.46 19.21 15.00
CA LEU A 180 -6.15 18.66 14.65
C LEU A 180 -5.90 18.80 13.14
N GLU A 181 -4.91 19.62 12.80
CA GLU A 181 -4.40 19.71 11.42
C GLU A 181 -3.89 18.34 10.95
N PRO A 182 -4.14 17.96 9.68
CA PRO A 182 -3.61 16.72 9.12
C PRO A 182 -2.08 16.74 9.11
N LEU A 183 -1.47 15.57 9.34
CA LEU A 183 -0.02 15.42 9.28
C LEU A 183 0.40 15.33 7.81
N ILE A 184 1.24 16.27 7.37
CA ILE A 184 1.70 16.37 5.99
C ILE A 184 3.05 15.65 5.88
N TYR A 185 3.09 14.54 5.16
CA TYR A 185 4.30 13.74 4.92
C TYR A 185 5.07 14.19 3.69
N PHE A 186 4.36 14.79 2.74
CA PHE A 186 4.97 15.35 1.55
C PHE A 186 4.19 16.57 1.11
N ARG A 187 4.89 17.70 1.10
CA ARG A 187 4.52 18.97 0.46
C ARG A 187 5.83 19.57 -0.02
N ASP A 188 6.38 19.05 -1.11
CA ASP A 188 7.68 19.51 -1.57
C ASP A 188 7.61 20.93 -2.16
N GLY A 189 8.74 21.63 -2.10
CA GLY A 189 8.96 22.97 -2.66
C GLY A 189 9.14 22.99 -4.19
N VAL A 190 9.00 21.84 -4.85
CA VAL A 190 8.77 21.81 -6.30
C VAL A 190 7.40 22.44 -6.52
N VAL A 191 7.34 23.51 -7.32
CA VAL A 191 6.08 24.17 -7.70
C VAL A 191 5.27 23.22 -8.57
N LEU A 192 4.65 22.22 -7.94
CA LEU A 192 3.68 21.33 -8.53
C LEU A 192 2.36 22.10 -8.58
N ASP A 193 2.20 22.86 -9.66
CA ASP A 193 1.02 23.67 -9.86
C ASP A 193 -0.12 22.81 -10.42
N SER A 194 -1.13 22.55 -9.58
CA SER A 194 -2.38 21.90 -9.99
C SER A 194 -3.08 22.58 -11.17
N LYS A 195 -2.78 23.84 -11.50
CA LYS A 195 -3.27 24.50 -12.71
C LYS A 195 -2.68 23.88 -13.97
N ASN A 196 -1.39 23.55 -13.97
CA ASN A 196 -0.65 23.07 -15.15
C ASN A 196 -0.46 21.55 -15.18
N MET A 197 -0.61 20.89 -14.03
CA MET A 197 -0.36 19.45 -13.87
C MET A 197 -1.57 18.74 -13.27
N THR A 198 -1.70 17.45 -13.58
CA THR A 198 -2.66 16.55 -12.96
C THR A 198 -1.91 15.43 -12.26
N LEU A 199 -2.18 15.26 -10.98
CA LEU A 199 -1.59 14.21 -10.18
C LEU A 199 -2.09 12.84 -10.67
N GLN A 200 -1.17 11.92 -10.94
CA GLN A 200 -1.51 10.55 -11.35
C GLN A 200 -1.45 9.59 -10.17
N GLY A 201 -0.47 9.77 -9.29
CA GLY A 201 -0.37 9.00 -8.05
C GLY A 201 1.01 9.07 -7.41
N VAL A 202 1.15 8.37 -6.30
CA VAL A 202 2.40 8.16 -5.57
C VAL A 202 2.65 6.66 -5.47
N THR A 203 3.74 6.16 -6.03
CA THR A 203 4.11 4.75 -6.07
C THR A 203 5.17 4.43 -5.04
N PHE A 204 4.99 3.38 -4.24
CA PHE A 204 6.05 2.85 -3.39
C PHE A 204 7.02 2.02 -4.26
N TYR A 205 8.29 2.42 -4.34
CA TYR A 205 9.27 1.79 -5.24
C TYR A 205 10.44 1.16 -4.49
N SER A 206 11.07 0.20 -5.16
CA SER A 206 12.38 -0.37 -4.81
C SER A 206 13.24 -0.37 -6.05
N GLU A 207 14.37 0.32 -6.02
CA GLU A 207 15.28 0.44 -7.17
C GLU A 207 16.74 0.17 -6.75
N PRO A 208 17.52 -0.56 -7.56
CA PRO A 208 18.94 -0.79 -7.28
C PRO A 208 19.75 0.50 -7.49
N ASN A 209 20.60 0.85 -6.54
CA ASN A 209 21.43 2.07 -6.58
C ASN A 209 22.71 1.95 -7.41
N THR A 210 23.10 0.74 -7.79
CA THR A 210 24.36 0.46 -8.48
C THR A 210 24.12 -0.54 -9.59
N GLN A 211 24.95 -0.49 -10.65
CA GLN A 211 24.91 -1.45 -11.76
C GLN A 211 25.05 -2.92 -11.30
N GLY A 212 25.53 -3.17 -10.07
CA GLY A 212 25.64 -4.50 -9.44
C GLY A 212 24.55 -4.84 -8.40
N ALA A 213 23.54 -3.98 -8.20
CA ALA A 213 22.45 -4.19 -7.24
C ALA A 213 22.88 -4.53 -5.80
N HIS A 214 24.02 -3.98 -5.33
CA HIS A 214 24.51 -4.20 -3.96
C HIS A 214 23.74 -3.42 -2.89
N SER A 215 22.93 -2.46 -3.31
CA SER A 215 22.00 -1.76 -2.44
C SER A 215 20.77 -1.33 -3.21
N PHE A 216 19.65 -1.22 -2.49
CA PHE A 216 18.36 -0.84 -3.04
C PHE A 216 17.80 0.35 -2.25
N THR A 217 17.34 1.37 -2.96
CA THR A 217 16.57 2.47 -2.37
C THR A 217 15.10 2.09 -2.32
N LEU A 218 14.49 2.31 -1.16
CA LEU A 218 13.05 2.27 -0.99
C LEU A 218 12.55 3.70 -0.86
N GLY A 219 11.50 4.04 -1.60
CA GLY A 219 11.02 5.41 -1.66
C GLY A 219 9.62 5.56 -2.25
N LEU A 220 9.24 6.82 -2.43
CA LEU A 220 7.97 7.20 -3.06
C LEU A 220 8.25 7.93 -4.37
N ALA A 221 7.60 7.50 -5.45
CA ALA A 221 7.67 8.14 -6.75
C ALA A 221 6.34 8.84 -7.04
N LEU A 222 6.36 10.18 -7.05
CA LEU A 222 5.23 11.01 -7.41
C LEU A 222 5.16 11.12 -8.92
N THR A 223 4.05 10.69 -9.52
CA THR A 223 3.82 10.81 -10.96
C THR A 223 2.77 11.88 -11.25
N VAL A 224 3.09 12.78 -12.17
CA VAL A 224 2.23 13.86 -12.64
C VAL A 224 2.10 13.81 -14.15
N LYS A 225 1.02 14.40 -14.66
CA LYS A 225 0.81 14.59 -16.09
C LYS A 225 0.65 16.07 -16.39
N LEU A 226 1.52 16.60 -17.26
CA LEU A 226 1.48 17.96 -17.77
C LEU A 226 0.26 18.14 -18.68
N LYS A 227 -0.58 19.13 -18.41
CA LYS A 227 -1.81 19.36 -19.18
C LYS A 227 -1.53 19.89 -20.59
N SER A 228 -0.48 20.69 -20.78
CA SER A 228 -0.14 21.32 -22.05
C SER A 228 0.34 20.31 -23.10
N THR A 229 1.14 19.33 -22.68
CA THR A 229 1.82 18.37 -23.57
C THR A 229 1.27 16.96 -23.47
N ASN A 230 0.39 16.68 -22.50
CA ASN A 230 -0.03 15.33 -22.11
C ASN A 230 1.13 14.40 -21.70
N THR A 231 2.33 14.93 -21.43
CA THR A 231 3.48 14.14 -21.00
C THR A 231 3.38 13.76 -19.53
N VAL A 232 3.82 12.56 -19.20
CA VAL A 232 3.91 12.05 -17.83
C VAL A 232 5.33 12.25 -17.34
N ASP A 233 5.47 12.77 -16.13
CA ASP A 233 6.75 12.97 -15.46
C ASP A 233 6.68 12.44 -14.03
N SER A 234 7.84 12.10 -13.46
CA SER A 234 7.93 11.51 -12.12
C SER A 234 9.08 12.10 -11.30
N ALA A 235 8.81 12.40 -10.03
CA ALA A 235 9.80 12.81 -9.05
C ALA A 235 9.90 11.76 -7.93
N THR A 236 11.12 11.39 -7.53
CA THR A 236 11.36 10.35 -6.52
C THR A 236 11.87 10.92 -5.22
N MET A 237 11.33 10.44 -4.10
CA MET A 237 11.82 10.70 -2.75
C MET A 237 12.32 9.38 -2.14
N GLY A 238 13.61 9.28 -1.87
CA GLY A 238 14.19 8.14 -1.14
C GLY A 238 13.86 8.22 0.35
N LEU A 239 13.33 7.13 0.91
CA LEU A 239 12.99 7.03 2.35
C LEU A 239 14.05 6.27 3.14
N THR A 240 14.61 5.21 2.55
CA THR A 240 15.67 4.41 3.17
C THR A 240 16.46 3.63 2.12
N THR A 241 17.58 3.04 2.53
CA THR A 241 18.40 2.16 1.69
C THR A 241 18.65 0.84 2.40
N THR A 242 18.70 -0.24 1.62
CA THR A 242 18.95 -1.61 2.08
C THR A 242 20.15 -2.18 1.32
N LYS A 243 20.87 -3.12 1.93
CA LYS A 243 22.04 -3.80 1.32
C LYS A 243 21.70 -5.11 0.62
N TYR A 244 20.41 -5.41 0.48
CA TYR A 244 19.88 -6.64 -0.09
C TYR A 244 18.69 -6.29 -0.97
N ASN A 245 18.26 -7.24 -1.80
CA ASN A 245 17.08 -7.07 -2.63
C ASN A 245 15.84 -6.81 -1.75
N SER A 246 15.25 -5.64 -1.92
CA SER A 246 14.12 -5.15 -1.14
C SER A 246 12.82 -5.09 -1.95
N THR A 247 12.72 -5.81 -3.07
CA THR A 247 11.50 -5.87 -3.91
C THR A 247 10.29 -6.44 -3.18
N TYR A 248 10.48 -7.21 -2.11
CA TYR A 248 9.38 -7.73 -1.28
C TYR A 248 9.05 -6.84 -0.09
N SER A 249 9.49 -5.58 -0.07
CA SER A 249 9.17 -4.66 1.01
C SER A 249 7.73 -4.16 0.94
N ILE A 250 7.23 -3.74 2.08
CA ILE A 250 5.92 -3.08 2.21
C ILE A 250 6.06 -1.79 3.01
N LEU A 251 5.25 -0.80 2.69
CA LEU A 251 5.03 0.40 3.50
C LEU A 251 3.66 0.26 4.18
N ARG A 252 3.62 0.32 5.51
CA ARG A 252 2.41 0.08 6.31
C ARG A 252 2.10 1.26 7.21
N ILE A 253 0.83 1.60 7.33
CA ILE A 253 0.33 2.46 8.41
C ILE A 253 -0.05 1.61 9.62
N GLU A 254 0.64 1.83 10.72
CA GLU A 254 0.42 1.10 11.96
C GLU A 254 -0.77 1.69 12.75
N PRO A 255 -1.37 0.92 13.69
CA PRO A 255 -2.46 1.42 14.54
C PRO A 255 -2.11 2.66 15.37
N ASP A 256 -0.82 2.93 15.60
CA ASP A 256 -0.35 4.11 16.31
C ASP A 256 -0.19 5.36 15.43
N GLY A 257 -0.46 5.24 14.12
CA GLY A 257 -0.31 6.30 13.13
C GLY A 257 1.11 6.42 12.57
N ASN A 258 2.04 5.54 12.94
CA ASN A 258 3.35 5.55 12.31
C ASN A 258 3.31 4.84 10.95
N LEU A 259 4.08 5.37 10.01
CA LEU A 259 4.37 4.70 8.75
C LEU A 259 5.66 3.90 8.91
N ASN A 260 5.59 2.59 8.68
CA ASN A 260 6.73 1.69 8.77
C ASN A 260 7.01 1.02 7.42
N ILE A 261 8.29 0.94 7.07
CA ILE A 261 8.74 0.08 5.98
C ILE A 261 9.21 -1.24 6.58
N HIS A 262 8.58 -2.32 6.13
CA HIS A 262 8.91 -3.69 6.49
C HIS A 262 9.60 -4.32 5.29
N THR A 263 10.85 -4.75 5.44
CA THR A 263 11.60 -5.33 4.32
C THR A 263 11.76 -6.82 4.52
N TYR A 264 11.41 -7.58 3.49
CA TYR A 264 11.55 -9.02 3.46
C TYR A 264 12.50 -9.42 2.35
N TYR A 265 13.35 -10.40 2.59
CA TYR A 265 14.24 -10.96 1.58
C TYR A 265 14.27 -12.48 1.68
N GLN A 266 14.46 -13.11 0.53
CA GLN A 266 14.72 -14.53 0.44
C GLN A 266 16.25 -14.73 0.52
N TYR A 267 16.73 -15.65 1.36
CA TYR A 267 18.10 -16.14 1.16
C TYR A 267 18.09 -17.07 -0.04
N ASP A 268 19.08 -16.96 -0.90
CA ASP A 268 19.39 -18.02 -1.84
C ASP A 268 19.82 -19.24 -1.03
N THR A 269 18.98 -20.26 -1.01
CA THR A 269 19.40 -21.59 -0.57
C THR A 269 20.24 -22.16 -1.72
N SER A 270 21.56 -21.97 -1.63
CA SER A 270 22.55 -22.67 -2.47
C SER A 270 22.53 -24.16 -2.23
#